data_AF-A0A8X6IHI3-F1
#
_entry.id   AF-A0A8X6IHI3-F1
#
_cell.length_a   1.000
_cell.length_b   1.000
_cell.length_c   1.000
_cell.angle_alpha   90.00
_cell.angle_beta   90.00
_cell.angle_gamma   90.00
#
_symmetry.space_group_name_H-M   'P 1'
#
loop_
_entity.id
_entity.type
_entity.pdbx_description
1 polymer ?
#
loop_
_entity_poly.entity_id
_entity_poly.type
_entity_poly.pdbx_seq_one_letter_code
_entity_poly.pdbx_strand_id
1 'polypeptide(L)' 'MWSLARVIQLIPGKDGHIRVARVKTETGELVRPVQRLYNLELQEPEINLPKDLTDSVIRTRRGRKVTTPKRLTYA' A
#
# COMPACT_ATOMS: atom_id res chain seq x y z
N MET A 1 1.73 23.41 -7.20
CA MET A 1 2.26 22.18 -7.83
C MET A 1 2.22 21.06 -6.79
N TRP A 2 1.89 19.83 -7.17
CA TRP A 2 1.85 18.68 -6.25
C TRP A 2 3.21 17.98 -6.25
N SER A 3 3.97 18.14 -5.17
CA SER A 3 5.31 17.58 -5.05
C SER A 3 5.25 16.11 -4.64
N LEU A 4 6.02 15.26 -5.33
CA LEU A 4 6.22 13.89 -4.92
C LEU A 4 7.00 13.84 -3.60
N ALA A 5 6.59 12.96 -2.70
CA ALA A 5 7.26 12.78 -1.41
C ALA A 5 7.22 11.33 -0.97
N ARG A 6 8.25 10.90 -0.23
CA ARG A 6 8.25 9.60 0.44
C ARG A 6 7.91 9.77 1.90
N VAL A 7 7.00 8.95 2.43
CA VAL A 7 6.68 8.91 3.86
C VAL A 7 7.87 8.34 4.63
N ILE A 8 8.36 9.06 5.63
CA ILE A 8 9.46 8.61 6.50
C ILE A 8 8.91 8.15 7.85
N GLN A 9 7.92 8.86 8.40
CA GLN A 9 7.40 8.56 9.73
C GLN A 9 5.90 8.83 9.80
N LEU A 10 5.17 7.91 10.45
CA LEU A 10 3.76 8.07 10.78
C LEU A 10 3.65 8.53 12.23
N ILE A 11 2.84 9.55 12.47
CA ILE A 11 2.68 10.17 13.80
C ILE A 11 1.25 9.89 14.27
N PRO A 12 1.07 9.01 15.28
CA PRO A 12 -0.25 8.76 15.85
C PRO A 12 -0.69 9.91 16.75
N GLY A 13 -2.00 10.12 16.81
CA GLY A 13 -2.63 10.99 17.81
C GLY A 13 -2.72 10.32 19.19
N LYS A 14 -3.27 11.05 20.16
CA LYS A 14 -3.46 10.56 21.54
C LYS A 14 -4.30 9.28 21.63
N ASP A 15 -5.20 9.08 20.67
CA ASP A 15 -6.08 7.92 20.52
C ASP A 15 -5.46 6.79 19.67
N GLY A 16 -4.18 6.90 19.30
CA GLY A 16 -3.45 5.89 18.53
C GLY A 16 -3.68 5.95 17.02
N HIS A 17 -4.64 6.74 16.53
CA HIS A 17 -4.92 6.86 15.10
C HIS A 17 -3.89 7.73 14.39
N ILE A 18 -3.39 7.27 13.24
CA ILE A 18 -2.45 8.01 12.41
C ILE A 18 -3.21 9.11 11.67
N ARG A 19 -2.94 10.37 12.05
CA ARG A 19 -3.54 11.54 11.38
C ARG A 19 -2.54 12.32 10.55
N VAL A 20 -1.25 12.19 10.85
CA VAL A 20 -0.18 13.00 10.27
C VAL A 20 0.99 12.11 9.88
N ALA A 21 1.65 12.44 8.78
CA ALA A 21 2.89 11.82 8.37
C ALA A 21 3.96 12.87 8.09
N ARG A 22 5.20 12.53 8.43
CA ARG A 22 6.40 13.26 8.00
C ARG A 22 6.84 12.66 6.67
N VAL A 23 6.96 13.51 5.67
CA VAL A 23 7.31 13.16 4.29
C VAL A 23 8.55 13.92 3.86
N LYS A 24 9.37 13.31 3.02
CA LYS A 24 10.52 13.95 2.39
C LYS A 24 10.24 14.17 0.92
N THR A 25 10.25 15.44 0.54
CA THR A 25 10.29 15.90 -0.84
C THR A 25 11.74 16.12 -1.24
N GLU A 26 11.98 16.41 -2.52
CA GLU A 26 13.30 16.79 -3.03
C GLU A 26 13.89 17.98 -2.29
N THR A 27 13.07 18.99 -1.98
CA THR A 27 13.50 20.23 -1.34
C THR A 27 13.71 20.10 0.16
N GLY A 28 13.21 19.04 0.80
CA GLY A 28 13.35 18.85 2.25
C GLY A 28 12.24 18.02 2.87
N GLU A 29 12.04 18.20 4.17
CA GLU A 29 11.05 17.44 4.93
C GLU A 29 9.86 18.30 5.35
N LEU A 30 8.68 17.72 5.24
CA LEU A 30 7.42 18.37 5.54
C LEU A 30 6.56 17.45 6.39
N VAL A 31 5.70 18.06 7.21
CA VAL A 31 4.70 17.34 7.99
C VAL A 31 3.34 17.65 7.39
N ARG A 32 2.61 16.62 6.95
CA ARG A 32 1.31 16.76 6.29
C ARG A 32 0.27 15.81 6.91
N PRO A 33 -0.98 16.27 7.10
CA PRO A 33 -2.07 15.37 7.45
C PRO A 33 -2.23 14.27 6.39
N VAL A 34 -2.56 13.05 6.82
CA VAL A 34 -2.72 11.90 5.93
C VAL A 34 -3.80 12.16 4.88
N GLN A 35 -4.87 12.89 5.22
CA GLN A 35 -5.92 13.27 4.28
C GLN A 35 -5.42 14.11 3.07
N ARG A 36 -4.24 14.72 3.19
CA ARG A 36 -3.60 15.51 2.12
C ARG A 36 -2.49 14.75 1.40
N LEU A 37 -2.28 13.49 1.74
CA LEU A 37 -1.35 12.60 1.07
C LEU A 37 -2.14 11.63 0.20
N TYR A 38 -1.65 11.41 -1.01
CA TYR A 38 -2.22 10.47 -1.96
C TYR A 38 -1.14 9.48 -2.35
N ASN A 39 -1.54 8.23 -2.53
CA ASN A 39 -0.61 7.18 -2.90
C ASN A 39 -0.11 7.41 -4.33
N LEU A 40 1.19 7.20 -4.54
CA LEU A 40 1.73 7.15 -5.88
C LEU A 40 1.39 5.77 -6.46
N GLU A 41 0.65 5.75 -7.57
CA GLU A 41 0.45 4.54 -8.35
C GLU A 41 1.78 4.09 -8.96
N LEU A 42 2.25 2.92 -8.55
CA LEU A 42 3.45 2.29 -9.08
C LEU A 42 3.06 1.02 -9.81
N GLN A 43 3.68 0.76 -10.96
CA GLN A 43 3.59 -0.54 -11.60
C GLN A 43 4.39 -1.54 -10.77
N GLU A 44 3.79 -2.68 -10.44
CA GLU A 44 4.51 -3.75 -9.75
C GLU A 44 5.69 -4.17 -10.62
N PRO A 45 6.92 -4.23 -10.09
CA PRO A 45 8.03 -4.78 -10.86
C PRO A 45 7.69 -6.25 -11.14
N GLU A 46 7.81 -6.69 -12.39
CA GLU A 46 7.64 -8.10 -12.74
C GLU A 46 8.71 -8.92 -12.00
N ILE A 47 8.32 -9.48 -10.85
CA ILE A 47 9.20 -10.33 -10.08
C ILE A 47 9.24 -11.67 -10.79
N ASN A 48 10.33 -11.95 -11.51
CA ASN A 48 10.57 -13.23 -12.16
C ASN A 48 10.94 -14.30 -11.11
N LEU A 49 10.03 -14.58 -10.18
CA LEU A 49 10.12 -15.73 -9.28
C LEU A 49 9.46 -16.94 -9.94
N PRO A 50 9.98 -18.17 -9.73
CA PRO A 50 9.35 -19.38 -10.23
C PRO A 50 7.90 -19.48 -9.71
N LYS A 51 6.94 -19.59 -10.63
CA LYS A 51 5.48 -19.54 -10.38
C LYS A 51 4.97 -20.65 -9.45
N ASP A 52 5.77 -21.69 -9.22
CA ASP A 52 5.39 -22.86 -8.43
C ASP A 52 5.32 -22.56 -6.92
N LEU A 53 6.00 -21.52 -6.44
CA LEU A 53 6.03 -21.14 -5.01
C LEU A 53 4.96 -20.11 -4.64
N THR A 54 4.45 -19.35 -5.60
CA THR A 54 3.52 -18.24 -5.37
C THR A 54 2.06 -18.68 -5.31
N ASP A 55 1.74 -19.86 -5.86
CA ASP A 55 0.37 -20.33 -5.99
C ASP A 55 0.02 -21.34 -4.88
N SER A 56 -0.13 -20.87 -3.64
CA SER A 56 -0.86 -21.63 -2.61
C SER A 56 -2.35 -21.65 -2.96
N VAL A 57 -2.75 -22.48 -3.91
CA VAL A 57 -4.13 -22.57 -4.38
C VAL A 57 -5.01 -23.12 -3.26
N ILE A 58 -5.77 -22.25 -2.60
CA ILE A 58 -6.77 -22.66 -1.61
C ILE A 58 -7.88 -23.44 -2.34
N ARG A 59 -8.12 -24.69 -1.93
CA ARG A 59 -9.12 -25.60 -2.53
C ARG A 59 -10.24 -25.89 -1.54
N THR A 60 -11.46 -26.04 -2.02
CA THR A 60 -12.61 -26.52 -1.22
C THR A 60 -12.46 -28.01 -0.89
N ARG A 61 -13.27 -28.52 0.06
CA ARG A 61 -13.33 -29.97 0.37
C ARG A 61 -13.63 -30.87 -0.84
N ARG A 62 -14.28 -30.36 -1.89
CA ARG A 62 -14.54 -31.09 -3.15
C ARG A 62 -13.51 -30.78 -4.25
N GLY A 63 -12.36 -30.20 -3.89
CA GLY A 63 -11.23 -29.95 -4.80
C GLY A 63 -11.38 -28.75 -5.74
N ARG A 64 -12.49 -28.00 -5.69
CA ARG A 64 -12.65 -26.79 -6.52
C ARG A 64 -11.74 -25.68 -6.02
N LYS A 65 -11.03 -25.02 -6.94
CA LYS A 65 -10.21 -23.82 -6.70
C LYS A 65 -11.10 -22.72 -6.12
N VAL A 66 -10.75 -22.22 -4.94
CA VAL A 66 -11.44 -21.09 -4.32
C VAL A 66 -10.89 -19.82 -4.93
N THR A 67 -11.74 -19.08 -5.64
CA THR A 67 -11.42 -17.71 -6.06
C THR A 67 -11.70 -16.80 -4.89
N THR A 68 -10.67 -16.19 -4.30
CA THR A 68 -10.86 -15.10 -3.33
C THR A 68 -11.41 -13.88 -4.07
N PRO A 69 -12.54 -13.31 -3.63
CA PRO A 69 -13.06 -12.11 -4.27
C PRO A 69 -12.02 -10.98 -4.14
N LYS A 70 -11.67 -10.37 -5.27
CA LYS A 70 -10.85 -9.15 -5.25
C LYS A 70 -11.74 -8.01 -4.77
N ARG A 71 -11.46 -7.48 -3.58
CA ARG A 71 -12.10 -6.24 -3.12
C ARG A 71 -11.65 -5.12 -4.05
N LEU A 72 -12.59 -4.52 -4.78
CA LEU A 72 -12.33 -3.30 -5.55
C LEU A 72 -12.12 -2.15 -4.56
N THR A 73 -10.86 -1.90 -4.19
CA THR A 73 -10.49 -0.65 -3.54
C THR A 73 -10.21 0.37 -4.63
N TYR A 74 -11.20 1.19 -4.95
CA TYR A 74 -10.96 2.45 -5.64
C TYR A 74 -10.15 3.34 -4.68
N ALA A 75 -8.96 3.76 -5.09
CA ALA A 75 -8.16 4.79 -4.44
C ALA A 75 -7.94 5.92 -5.44
#